data_AF-A0A8D0DCD1-F1
#
_entry.id   AF-A0A8D0DCD1-F1
#
_cell.length_a   1.000
_cell.length_b   1.000
_cell.length_c   1.000
_cell.angle_alpha   90.00
_cell.angle_beta   90.00
_cell.angle_gamma   90.00
#
_symmetry.space_group_name_H-M   'P 1'
#
loop_
_entity.id
_entity.type
_entity.pdbx_description
1 polymer ?
#
loop_
_entity_poly.entity_id
_entity_poly.type
_entity_poly.pdbx_seq_one_letter_code
_entity_poly.pdbx_strand_id
1 'polypeptide(L)'
;SQKMSCCVGADQISPSEKTFIGLYGETLEIPCNNGAMKAEDILITKWKYDKGDGLSGDLLVKKNQNVLISATDEYKGRVSMAANSSLLLSAARLTDQRTFTCMVVASADIREFPVNVVIYKTPASLEISDNAQELEIGKLTKLGKCVAKDANPAANITWLKNNTPLVADGKGISIKASVLVDPVTGLSSTSSILEYSAKKEDTDAEFTCSTQHTVGAELVSAPVTLTITYTTENIGLQVIAQDPLKEGDNVTLKCVADGNPAPTAFNFHLKEELVKVENADTYTITNVSRNTTGVYKCSLVDDPTMEASKDITVNYLDINLSPSGNIVKSAGEAMDLTLQIDSSGNNKVSWTKDNVKLDKKPKFTKLTYADSGVYECEVTNGALSLKLRPVAGAPVIRQLSKLRSEDGKHKVLICDVEGSPKPAVSWSINGTSLDESPFLNGKIKHKITVVPSANLTVSCMVSNEFGSDSRTINVSSRKYKVVEYFIQNCTPY
;
A
#
# COMPACT_ATOMS: atom_id res chain seq x y z
N SER A 1 70.15 -35.81 63.87
CA SER A 1 69.95 -35.63 65.32
C SER A 1 68.53 -35.14 65.54
N GLN A 2 67.75 -35.90 66.31
CA GLN A 2 66.37 -35.62 66.69
C GLN A 2 66.23 -34.29 67.44
N LYS A 3 65.05 -33.65 67.30
CA LYS A 3 64.25 -33.06 68.39
C LYS A 3 62.91 -32.67 67.78
N MET A 4 61.88 -33.51 67.89
CA MET A 4 61.02 -33.81 69.05
C MET A 4 60.00 -32.70 69.31
N SER A 5 58.75 -33.16 69.23
CA SER A 5 57.45 -32.51 69.36
C SER A 5 57.26 -31.70 70.64
N CYS A 6 56.47 -30.63 70.54
CA CYS A 6 55.53 -30.20 71.56
C CYS A 6 54.27 -29.65 70.88
N CYS A 7 53.21 -30.46 70.82
CA CYS A 7 51.84 -29.99 70.64
C CYS A 7 51.31 -29.55 72.01
N VAL A 8 51.02 -28.26 72.21
CA VAL A 8 49.99 -27.79 73.16
C VAL A 8 49.41 -26.50 72.61
N GLY A 9 48.09 -26.50 72.41
CA GLY A 9 47.32 -25.34 71.97
C GLY A 9 45.97 -25.83 71.50
N ALA A 10 45.08 -26.09 72.45
CA ALA A 10 43.69 -26.38 72.15
C ALA A 10 43.11 -25.18 71.39
N ASP A 11 42.76 -25.39 70.12
CA ASP A 11 41.89 -24.48 69.40
C ASP A 11 40.58 -24.40 70.18
N GLN A 12 40.41 -23.29 70.89
CA GLN A 12 39.10 -22.78 71.27
C GLN A 12 38.34 -22.56 69.95
N ILE A 13 37.57 -23.56 69.54
CA ILE A 13 36.60 -23.42 68.46
C ILE A 13 35.64 -22.33 68.91
N SER A 14 35.82 -21.11 68.41
CA SER A 14 34.84 -20.06 68.54
C SER A 14 33.50 -20.60 68.02
N PRO A 15 32.40 -20.46 68.77
CA PRO A 15 31.09 -20.87 68.26
C PRO A 15 30.84 -20.11 66.96
N SER A 16 30.60 -20.83 65.86
CA SER A 16 30.26 -20.20 64.57
C SER A 16 29.07 -19.26 64.80
N GLU A 17 29.26 -17.96 64.60
CA GLU A 17 28.21 -16.96 64.73
C GLU A 17 27.05 -17.33 63.79
N LYS A 18 25.85 -17.55 64.34
CA LYS A 18 24.68 -17.89 63.55
C LYS A 18 23.98 -16.60 63.10
N THR A 19 23.68 -16.48 61.82
CA THR A 19 22.90 -15.36 61.29
C THR A 19 21.40 -15.64 61.38
N PHE A 20 20.64 -14.71 61.95
CA PHE A 20 19.18 -14.70 61.96
C PHE A 20 18.67 -13.57 61.08
N ILE A 21 17.80 -13.88 60.12
CA ILE A 21 17.19 -12.88 59.23
C ILE A 21 15.82 -12.50 59.79
N GLY A 22 15.68 -11.25 60.19
CA GLY A 22 14.42 -10.65 60.61
C GLY A 22 13.82 -9.74 59.55
N LEU A 23 12.52 -9.45 59.64
CA LEU A 23 11.84 -8.47 58.79
C LEU A 23 11.63 -7.15 59.54
N TYR A 24 11.88 -6.03 58.87
CA TYR A 24 11.73 -4.69 59.44
C TYR A 24 10.28 -4.45 59.88
N GLY A 25 10.12 -3.88 61.08
CA GLY A 25 8.82 -3.57 61.68
C GLY A 25 8.12 -4.78 62.33
N GLU A 26 8.56 -6.01 62.06
CA GLU A 26 7.98 -7.20 62.67
C GLU A 26 8.54 -7.46 64.08
N THR A 27 7.96 -8.45 64.77
CA THR A 27 8.51 -8.98 66.02
C THR A 27 9.42 -10.16 65.72
N LEU A 28 10.70 -10.04 66.06
CA LEU A 28 11.70 -11.09 65.84
C LEU A 28 11.68 -12.08 67.00
N GLU A 29 11.65 -13.38 66.71
CA GLU A 29 11.91 -14.44 67.69
C GLU A 29 13.33 -14.99 67.50
N ILE A 30 14.30 -14.38 68.18
CA ILE A 30 15.72 -14.72 68.06
C ILE A 30 15.99 -15.95 68.93
N PRO A 31 16.40 -17.09 68.35
CA PRO A 31 16.44 -18.35 69.06
C PRO A 31 17.61 -18.39 70.05
N CYS A 32 17.34 -18.84 71.27
CA CYS A 32 18.38 -19.13 72.27
C CYS A 32 18.78 -20.61 72.19
N ASN A 33 20.08 -20.91 72.36
CA ASN A 33 20.62 -22.26 72.59
C ASN A 33 20.45 -23.27 71.44
N ASN A 34 19.47 -23.10 70.54
CA ASN A 34 19.25 -23.93 69.34
C ASN A 34 19.26 -25.45 69.61
N GLY A 35 18.81 -25.86 70.79
CA GLY A 35 18.79 -27.25 71.22
C GLY A 35 20.13 -27.83 71.70
N ALA A 36 21.17 -27.01 71.91
CA ALA A 36 22.48 -27.50 72.38
C ALA A 36 22.45 -27.97 73.86
N MET A 37 21.54 -27.44 74.65
CA MET A 37 21.25 -27.82 76.04
C MET A 37 19.76 -28.10 76.23
N LYS A 38 19.38 -29.06 77.07
CA LYS A 38 17.96 -29.33 77.33
C LYS A 38 17.37 -28.25 78.23
N ALA A 39 16.14 -27.84 77.95
CA ALA A 39 15.48 -26.77 78.71
C ALA A 39 15.35 -27.05 80.22
N GLU A 40 15.27 -28.32 80.61
CA GLU A 40 15.20 -28.77 82.01
C GLU A 40 16.49 -28.54 82.81
N ASP A 41 17.65 -28.52 82.14
CA ASP A 41 18.96 -28.34 82.77
C ASP A 41 19.34 -26.86 82.95
N ILE A 42 18.56 -25.96 82.35
CA ILE A 42 18.85 -24.52 82.31
C ILE A 42 18.29 -23.83 83.56
N LEU A 43 19.19 -23.34 84.40
CA LEU A 43 18.85 -22.60 85.63
C LEU A 43 18.59 -21.11 85.34
N ILE A 44 19.42 -20.52 84.47
CA ILE A 44 19.36 -19.10 84.13
C ILE A 44 19.55 -18.93 82.62
N THR A 45 18.72 -18.09 82.01
CA THR A 45 18.91 -17.62 80.63
C THR A 45 19.03 -16.11 80.66
N LYS A 46 20.11 -15.55 80.12
CA LYS A 46 20.34 -14.10 80.04
C LYS A 46 20.57 -13.70 78.59
N TRP A 47 19.89 -12.67 78.14
CA TRP A 47 20.17 -12.05 76.84
C TRP A 47 20.94 -10.76 77.04
N LYS A 48 22.02 -10.62 76.27
CA LYS A 48 22.80 -9.38 76.11
C LYS A 48 22.90 -9.03 74.63
N TYR A 49 23.20 -7.79 74.32
CA TYR A 49 23.45 -7.33 72.95
C TYR A 49 24.78 -6.58 72.88
N ASP A 50 25.38 -6.57 71.70
CA ASP A 50 26.60 -5.83 71.43
C ASP A 50 26.34 -4.33 71.28
N LYS A 51 27.03 -3.50 72.07
CA LYS A 51 26.95 -2.03 71.99
C LYS A 51 28.00 -1.44 71.05
N GLY A 52 28.91 -2.26 70.51
CA GLY A 52 30.12 -1.82 69.85
C GLY A 52 31.29 -1.66 70.82
N ASP A 53 32.51 -1.63 70.28
CA ASP A 53 33.76 -1.44 71.03
C ASP A 53 33.99 -2.45 72.18
N GLY A 54 33.42 -3.66 72.06
CA GLY A 54 33.52 -4.72 73.07
C GLY A 54 32.62 -4.52 74.30
N LEU A 55 31.74 -3.51 74.28
CA LEU A 55 30.75 -3.28 75.33
C LEU A 55 29.48 -4.10 75.09
N SER A 56 28.83 -4.54 76.16
CA SER A 56 27.54 -5.24 76.07
C SER A 56 26.46 -4.56 76.90
N GLY A 57 25.22 -4.62 76.42
CA GLY A 57 24.03 -4.19 77.14
C GLY A 57 23.18 -5.38 77.58
N ASP A 58 22.63 -5.32 78.78
CA ASP A 58 21.73 -6.34 79.31
C ASP A 58 20.29 -6.11 78.84
N LEU A 59 19.63 -7.17 78.34
CA LEU A 59 18.25 -7.09 77.87
C LEU A 59 17.25 -7.65 78.88
N LEU A 60 17.40 -8.93 79.19
CA LEU A 60 16.50 -9.65 80.09
C LEU A 60 17.16 -10.90 80.67
N VAL A 61 16.62 -11.37 81.80
CA VAL A 61 17.08 -12.57 82.50
C VAL A 61 15.88 -13.42 82.91
N LYS A 62 15.91 -14.72 82.60
CA LYS A 62 15.03 -15.76 83.14
C LYS A 62 15.69 -16.41 84.34
N LYS A 63 15.02 -16.47 85.49
CA LYS A 63 15.43 -17.29 86.63
C LYS A 63 14.19 -17.93 87.26
N ASN A 64 14.18 -19.25 87.41
CA ASN A 64 13.06 -20.00 87.99
C ASN A 64 11.70 -19.63 87.36
N GLN A 65 11.64 -19.59 86.02
CA GLN A 65 10.49 -19.14 85.21
C GLN A 65 10.10 -17.65 85.29
N ASN A 66 10.64 -16.88 86.23
CA ASN A 66 10.41 -15.44 86.29
C ASN A 66 11.32 -14.71 85.30
N VAL A 67 10.72 -13.81 84.52
CA VAL A 67 11.43 -12.96 83.55
C VAL A 67 11.60 -11.57 84.13
N LEU A 68 12.85 -11.11 84.25
CA LEU A 68 13.20 -9.74 84.61
C LEU A 68 13.75 -9.03 83.37
N ILE A 69 13.12 -7.92 82.99
CA ILE A 69 13.61 -7.06 81.90
C ILE A 69 14.61 -6.07 82.50
N SER A 70 15.84 -6.09 81.99
CA SER A 70 16.94 -5.21 82.41
C SER A 70 17.25 -4.11 81.38
N ALA A 71 16.62 -4.13 80.20
CA ALA A 71 16.82 -3.15 79.15
C ALA A 71 16.40 -1.73 79.58
N THR A 72 17.31 -0.76 79.48
CA THR A 72 17.10 0.63 79.90
C THR A 72 17.15 1.66 78.76
N ASP A 73 17.59 1.24 77.58
CA ASP A 73 17.92 2.07 76.42
C ASP A 73 16.91 1.87 75.27
N GLU A 74 17.35 1.85 74.01
CA GLU A 74 16.49 1.71 72.82
C GLU A 74 15.64 0.42 72.80
N TYR A 75 15.99 -0.56 73.64
CA TYR A 75 15.27 -1.82 73.80
C TYR A 75 14.20 -1.79 74.90
N LYS A 76 14.13 -0.73 75.71
CA LYS A 76 13.15 -0.58 76.78
C LYS A 76 11.73 -0.65 76.21
N GLY A 77 10.95 -1.65 76.65
CA GLY A 77 9.59 -1.89 76.17
C GLY A 77 9.48 -2.59 74.81
N ARG A 78 10.60 -2.95 74.18
CA ARG A 78 10.63 -3.70 72.91
C ARG A 78 11.02 -5.16 73.08
N VAL A 79 11.59 -5.54 74.22
CA VAL A 79 12.04 -6.91 74.47
C VAL A 79 11.12 -7.67 75.42
N SER A 80 10.87 -8.92 75.09
CA SER A 80 10.23 -9.92 75.95
C SER A 80 10.83 -11.30 75.66
N MET A 81 10.36 -12.34 76.33
CA MET A 81 10.92 -13.68 76.18
C MET A 81 9.82 -14.69 75.91
N ALA A 82 10.04 -15.52 74.90
CA ALA A 82 9.15 -16.61 74.55
C ALA A 82 9.27 -17.79 75.55
N ALA A 83 8.32 -18.72 75.48
CA ALA A 83 8.28 -19.89 76.39
C ALA A 83 9.56 -20.74 76.30
N ASN A 84 10.10 -20.89 75.09
CA ASN A 84 11.36 -21.57 74.75
C ASN A 84 12.64 -20.76 75.10
N SER A 85 12.50 -19.63 75.80
CA SER A 85 13.60 -18.71 76.16
C SER A 85 14.24 -17.95 74.99
N SER A 86 13.63 -17.97 73.79
CA SER A 86 13.98 -17.07 72.68
C SER A 86 13.69 -15.62 73.03
N LEU A 87 14.51 -14.71 72.51
CA LEU A 87 14.31 -13.26 72.67
C LEU A 87 13.26 -12.79 71.67
N LEU A 88 12.19 -12.20 72.17
CA LEU A 88 11.18 -11.53 71.35
C LEU A 88 11.51 -10.04 71.29
N LEU A 89 11.86 -9.54 70.11
CA LEU A 89 12.17 -8.12 69.85
C LEU A 89 11.10 -7.50 68.95
N SER A 90 10.26 -6.64 69.48
CA SER A 90 9.17 -6.00 68.72
C SER A 90 9.64 -4.82 67.89
N ALA A 91 8.93 -4.57 66.78
CA ALA A 91 9.13 -3.44 65.88
C ALA A 91 10.58 -3.30 65.39
N ALA A 92 11.13 -4.36 64.80
CA ALA A 92 12.52 -4.44 64.34
C ALA A 92 12.95 -3.25 63.46
N ARG A 93 14.17 -2.75 63.66
CA ARG A 93 14.74 -1.57 62.98
C ARG A 93 16.14 -1.88 62.49
N LEU A 94 16.66 -1.15 61.51
CA LEU A 94 18.03 -1.37 61.03
C LEU A 94 19.11 -1.16 62.10
N THR A 95 18.84 -0.33 63.11
CA THR A 95 19.74 -0.18 64.26
C THR A 95 19.86 -1.46 65.09
N ASP A 96 18.89 -2.37 65.01
CA ASP A 96 18.97 -3.67 65.69
C ASP A 96 19.84 -4.68 64.93
N GLN A 97 20.46 -4.32 63.80
CA GLN A 97 21.41 -5.21 63.10
C GLN A 97 22.75 -5.30 63.84
N ARG A 98 22.83 -6.26 64.75
CA ARG A 98 23.98 -6.49 65.63
C ARG A 98 23.95 -7.89 66.20
N THR A 99 24.97 -8.25 66.97
CA THR A 99 25.02 -9.53 67.68
C THR A 99 24.23 -9.48 68.97
N PHE A 100 23.28 -10.39 69.11
CA PHE A 100 22.58 -10.70 70.37
C PHE A 100 23.11 -12.02 70.90
N THR A 101 23.48 -12.07 72.18
CA THR A 101 24.08 -13.26 72.76
C THR A 101 23.18 -13.83 73.84
N CYS A 102 22.75 -15.08 73.64
CA CYS A 102 22.08 -15.83 74.69
C CYS A 102 23.12 -16.51 75.58
N MET A 103 23.12 -16.17 76.87
CA MET A 103 23.94 -16.82 77.88
C MET A 103 23.07 -17.79 78.68
N VAL A 104 23.49 -19.04 78.74
CA VAL A 104 22.78 -20.12 79.44
C VAL A 104 23.66 -20.65 80.56
N VAL A 105 23.09 -20.76 81.75
CA VAL A 105 23.74 -21.33 82.93
C VAL A 105 23.05 -22.64 83.31
N ALA A 106 23.82 -23.72 83.35
CA ALA A 106 23.36 -25.05 83.78
C ALA A 106 24.35 -25.62 84.80
N SER A 107 23.90 -25.81 86.05
CA SER A 107 24.76 -26.23 87.16
C SER A 107 26.02 -25.33 87.28
N ALA A 108 27.20 -25.82 86.91
CA ALA A 108 28.46 -25.08 86.93
C ALA A 108 28.90 -24.54 85.57
N ASP A 109 28.20 -24.88 84.49
CA ASP A 109 28.58 -24.50 83.13
C ASP A 109 27.86 -23.21 82.69
N ILE A 110 28.61 -22.30 82.07
CA ILE A 110 28.10 -21.10 81.41
C ILE A 110 28.45 -21.20 79.93
N ARG A 111 27.44 -21.10 79.06
CA ARG A 111 27.64 -21.12 77.60
C ARG A 111 27.02 -19.91 76.94
N GLU A 112 27.72 -19.36 75.95
CA GLU A 112 27.26 -18.24 75.14
C GLU A 112 26.90 -18.70 73.72
N PHE A 113 25.76 -18.22 73.24
CA PHE A 113 25.24 -18.49 71.90
C PHE A 113 25.02 -17.14 71.20
N PRO A 114 26.04 -16.60 70.51
CA PRO A 114 25.91 -15.37 69.74
C PRO A 114 25.06 -15.58 68.48
N VAL A 115 24.17 -14.64 68.21
CA VAL A 115 23.28 -14.60 67.05
C VAL A 115 23.43 -13.24 66.37
N ASN A 116 23.97 -13.22 65.17
CA ASN A 116 24.07 -12.02 64.34
C ASN A 116 22.71 -11.75 63.67
N VAL A 117 22.09 -10.62 63.99
CA VAL A 117 20.79 -10.25 63.42
C VAL A 117 20.98 -9.39 62.19
N VAL A 118 20.38 -9.81 61.07
CA VAL A 118 20.29 -9.03 59.83
C VAL A 118 18.82 -8.76 59.56
N ILE A 119 18.48 -7.52 59.20
CA ILE A 119 17.07 -7.11 59.07
C ILE A 119 16.80 -6.75 57.63
N TYR A 120 15.88 -7.45 57.00
CA TYR A 120 15.48 -7.16 55.64
C TYR A 120 14.16 -6.41 55.57
N LYS A 121 14.02 -5.60 54.54
CA LYS A 121 12.79 -4.87 54.22
C LYS A 121 12.59 -4.86 52.71
N THR A 122 11.50 -5.43 52.23
CA THR A 122 11.08 -5.30 50.84
C THR A 122 10.78 -3.83 50.50
N PRO A 123 10.97 -3.40 49.25
CA PRO A 123 10.57 -2.07 48.81
C PRO A 123 9.09 -1.80 49.11
N ALA A 124 8.78 -0.59 49.57
CA ALA A 124 7.42 -0.17 49.88
C ALA A 124 6.58 0.10 48.61
N SER A 125 7.21 0.59 47.55
CA SER A 125 6.57 0.81 46.24
C SER A 125 7.59 0.77 45.10
N LEU A 126 7.10 0.58 43.87
CA LEU A 126 7.87 0.61 42.63
C LEU A 126 7.09 1.36 41.55
N GLU A 127 7.54 2.57 41.19
CA GLU A 127 6.80 3.47 40.30
C GLU A 127 7.73 4.13 39.27
N ILE A 128 7.23 4.29 38.05
CA ILE A 128 7.86 5.08 36.99
C ILE A 128 7.29 6.51 37.05
N SER A 129 8.17 7.50 37.00
CA SER A 129 7.84 8.92 37.05
C SER A 129 8.70 9.72 36.08
N ASP A 130 8.35 10.99 35.84
CA ASP A 130 9.15 11.93 35.04
C ASP A 130 9.38 11.41 33.61
N ASN A 131 8.30 10.94 33.02
CA ASN A 131 8.24 10.25 31.73
C ASN A 131 8.36 11.25 30.58
N ALA A 132 9.01 10.84 29.48
CA ALA A 132 8.91 11.58 28.23
C ALA A 132 7.47 11.60 27.72
N GLN A 133 7.14 12.58 26.88
CA GLN A 133 5.88 12.60 26.14
C GLN A 133 5.98 11.75 24.86
N GLU A 134 7.15 11.73 24.23
CA GLU A 134 7.43 11.07 22.97
C GLU A 134 8.89 10.59 22.92
N LEU A 135 9.16 9.60 22.06
CA LEU A 135 10.50 9.12 21.78
C LEU A 135 10.79 9.21 20.28
N GLU A 136 11.92 9.81 19.96
CA GLU A 136 12.39 9.99 18.58
C GLU A 136 13.27 8.80 18.16
N ILE A 137 13.05 8.30 16.94
CA ILE A 137 13.88 7.21 16.40
C ILE A 137 15.34 7.65 16.28
N GLY A 138 16.26 6.81 16.74
CA GLY A 138 17.71 7.05 16.59
C GLY A 138 18.29 8.07 17.58
N LYS A 139 17.47 8.73 18.40
CA LYS A 139 17.90 9.72 19.39
C LYS A 139 17.70 9.21 20.81
N LEU A 140 18.80 9.15 21.57
CA LEU A 140 18.79 8.74 22.97
C LEU A 140 18.05 9.78 23.83
N THR A 141 16.86 9.43 24.31
CA THR A 141 15.97 10.33 25.07
C THR A 141 15.63 9.71 26.42
N LYS A 142 15.53 10.53 27.48
CA LYS A 142 15.10 10.05 28.80
C LYS A 142 13.65 9.57 28.72
N LEU A 143 13.45 8.26 28.87
CA LEU A 143 12.14 7.62 28.87
C LEU A 143 11.39 7.89 30.18
N GLY A 144 12.08 7.72 31.30
CA GLY A 144 11.49 7.88 32.63
C GLY A 144 12.46 7.49 33.75
N LYS A 145 11.99 7.70 34.99
CA LYS A 145 12.70 7.38 36.23
C LYS A 145 11.88 6.42 37.08
N CYS A 146 12.38 5.20 37.25
CA CYS A 146 11.80 4.20 38.14
C CYS A 146 12.38 4.34 39.57
N VAL A 147 11.55 4.25 40.59
CA VAL A 147 11.96 4.40 42.00
C VAL A 147 11.41 3.27 42.85
N ALA A 148 12.30 2.54 43.53
CA ALA A 148 11.99 1.55 44.56
C ALA A 148 12.28 2.15 45.94
N LYS A 149 11.24 2.35 46.77
CA LYS A 149 11.37 3.07 48.05
C LYS A 149 11.62 2.16 49.26
N ASP A 150 12.41 2.65 50.20
CA ASP A 150 12.52 2.14 51.58
C ASP A 150 12.84 0.65 51.73
N ALA A 151 13.84 0.13 51.01
CA ALA A 151 14.27 -1.26 51.05
C ALA A 151 15.55 -1.47 51.89
N ASN A 152 15.76 -2.69 52.38
CA ASN A 152 17.05 -3.15 52.89
C ASN A 152 17.24 -4.65 52.63
N PRO A 153 18.32 -5.08 51.94
CA PRO A 153 19.29 -4.24 51.23
C PRO A 153 18.65 -3.40 50.12
N ALA A 154 19.43 -2.46 49.56
CA ALA A 154 18.98 -1.65 48.43
C ALA A 154 18.49 -2.54 47.28
N ALA A 155 17.33 -2.21 46.73
CA ALA A 155 16.68 -3.00 45.70
C ALA A 155 17.34 -2.79 44.33
N ASN A 156 17.49 -3.85 43.54
CA ASN A 156 17.99 -3.74 42.16
C ASN A 156 16.81 -3.54 41.20
N ILE A 157 16.89 -2.51 40.36
CA ILE A 157 15.85 -2.19 39.38
C ILE A 157 16.28 -2.70 37.99
N THR A 158 15.40 -3.45 37.35
CA THR A 158 15.53 -3.91 35.97
C THR A 158 14.45 -3.29 35.11
N TRP A 159 14.82 -2.66 34.00
CA TRP A 159 13.86 -2.16 33.02
C TRP A 159 13.45 -3.29 32.07
N LEU A 160 12.17 -3.35 31.71
CA LEU A 160 11.65 -4.30 30.75
C LEU A 160 10.93 -3.57 29.61
N LYS A 161 11.08 -4.10 28.39
CA LYS A 161 10.28 -3.74 27.22
C LYS A 161 9.47 -4.97 26.81
N ASN A 162 8.14 -4.88 26.79
CA ASN A 162 7.26 -6.02 26.47
C ASN A 162 7.62 -7.28 27.28
N ASN A 163 7.86 -7.11 28.59
CA ASN A 163 8.32 -8.16 29.52
C ASN A 163 9.72 -8.73 29.26
N THR A 164 10.51 -8.15 28.35
CA THR A 164 11.90 -8.55 28.11
C THR A 164 12.89 -7.60 28.81
N PRO A 165 13.83 -8.10 29.61
CA PRO A 165 14.82 -7.25 30.29
C PRO A 165 15.68 -6.45 29.30
N LEU A 166 15.81 -5.15 29.53
CA LEU A 166 16.70 -4.27 28.79
C LEU A 166 18.09 -4.27 29.41
N VAL A 167 19.11 -4.31 28.55
CA VAL A 167 20.53 -4.26 28.94
C VAL A 167 21.14 -3.01 28.34
N ALA A 168 21.87 -2.24 29.14
CA ALA A 168 22.56 -1.04 28.67
C ALA A 168 23.64 -1.43 27.64
N ASP A 169 23.58 -0.81 26.46
CA ASP A 169 24.51 -1.06 25.35
C ASP A 169 25.44 0.15 25.08
N GLY A 170 25.19 1.29 25.75
CA GLY A 170 25.95 2.53 25.59
C GLY A 170 25.72 3.24 24.25
N LYS A 171 24.76 2.78 23.45
CA LYS A 171 24.39 3.35 22.15
C LYS A 171 22.91 3.73 22.11
N GLY A 172 22.02 2.74 22.16
CA GLY A 172 20.58 2.92 22.11
C GLY A 172 19.89 2.80 23.47
N ILE A 173 20.58 2.27 24.47
CA ILE A 173 20.07 2.00 25.82
C ILE A 173 21.11 2.46 26.84
N SER A 174 20.73 3.43 27.67
CA SER A 174 21.52 3.92 28.80
C SER A 174 20.69 3.82 30.07
N ILE A 175 21.21 3.08 31.06
CA ILE A 175 20.54 2.85 32.34
C ILE A 175 21.47 3.35 33.44
N LYS A 176 21.00 4.33 34.23
CA LYS A 176 21.77 4.94 35.31
C LYS A 176 21.02 4.76 36.63
N ALA A 177 21.59 3.96 37.53
CA ALA A 177 21.04 3.72 38.86
C ALA A 177 21.73 4.60 39.92
N SER A 178 20.97 5.00 40.94
CA SER A 178 21.47 5.69 42.13
C SER A 178 20.73 5.20 43.37
N VAL A 179 21.42 5.15 44.50
CA VAL A 179 20.85 4.74 45.79
C VAL A 179 20.94 5.90 46.76
N LEU A 180 19.82 6.23 47.39
CA LEU A 180 19.74 7.22 48.45
C LEU A 180 19.39 6.52 49.76
N VAL A 181 20.21 6.73 50.78
CA VAL A 181 19.99 6.17 52.11
C VAL A 181 19.34 7.23 52.99
N ASP A 182 18.22 6.89 53.62
CA ASP A 182 17.57 7.72 54.61
C ASP A 182 18.45 7.81 55.88
N PRO A 183 18.87 9.00 56.31
CA PRO A 183 19.83 9.16 57.40
C PRO A 183 19.25 8.80 58.78
N VAL A 184 17.92 8.71 58.92
CA VAL A 184 17.24 8.42 60.18
C VAL A 184 16.98 6.93 60.34
N THR A 185 16.46 6.30 59.30
CA THR A 185 16.05 4.89 59.31
C THR A 185 17.12 3.94 58.77
N GLY A 186 18.07 4.47 57.99
CA GLY A 186 19.08 3.69 57.26
C GLY A 186 18.54 2.96 56.03
N LEU A 187 17.25 3.12 55.71
CA LEU A 187 16.61 2.43 54.58
C LEU A 187 17.06 3.04 53.26
N SER A 188 17.16 2.21 52.23
CA SER A 188 17.65 2.61 50.91
C SER A 188 16.52 2.75 49.91
N SER A 189 16.47 3.88 49.22
CA SER A 189 15.63 4.10 48.05
C SER A 189 16.51 4.06 46.79
N THR A 190 16.27 3.07 45.92
CA THR A 190 16.97 2.95 44.64
C THR A 190 16.17 3.68 43.57
N SER A 191 16.84 4.48 42.74
CA SER A 191 16.24 5.04 41.52
C SER A 191 17.06 4.66 40.30
N SER A 192 16.38 4.45 39.17
CA SER A 192 16.99 4.10 37.89
C SER A 192 16.39 4.97 36.79
N ILE A 193 17.22 5.64 36.01
CA ILE A 193 16.82 6.43 34.84
C ILE A 193 17.12 5.61 33.59
N LEU A 194 16.11 5.44 32.74
CA LEU A 194 16.26 4.85 31.40
C LEU A 194 16.29 5.97 30.36
N GLU A 195 17.38 6.04 29.62
CA GLU A 195 17.47 6.77 28.35
C GLU A 195 17.44 5.73 27.23
N TYR A 196 16.52 5.91 26.27
CA TYR A 196 16.23 4.93 25.22
C TYR A 196 16.13 5.63 23.86
N SER A 197 16.69 4.99 22.84
CA SER A 197 16.59 5.39 21.44
C SER A 197 15.56 4.49 20.76
N ALA A 198 14.43 5.08 20.36
CA ALA A 198 13.31 4.31 19.84
C ALA A 198 13.60 3.69 18.46
N LYS A 199 12.86 2.63 18.17
CA LYS A 199 12.79 2.01 16.85
C LYS A 199 11.36 2.07 16.32
N LYS A 200 11.20 1.96 15.00
CA LYS A 200 9.88 1.97 14.34
C LYS A 200 8.95 0.85 14.85
N GLU A 201 9.54 -0.28 15.20
CA GLU A 201 8.86 -1.45 15.79
C GLU A 201 8.43 -1.27 17.26
N ASP A 202 8.86 -0.20 17.93
CA ASP A 202 8.49 0.09 19.33
C ASP A 202 7.14 0.79 19.46
N THR A 203 6.37 0.90 18.36
CA THR A 203 4.99 1.37 18.40
C THR A 203 4.18 0.47 19.33
N ASP A 204 3.47 1.07 20.27
CA ASP A 204 2.71 0.37 21.32
C ASP A 204 3.55 -0.48 22.30
N ALA A 205 4.88 -0.30 22.31
CA ALA A 205 5.73 -0.98 23.27
C ALA A 205 5.43 -0.51 24.71
N GLU A 206 5.32 -1.48 25.62
CA GLU A 206 5.14 -1.23 27.04
C GLU A 206 6.49 -1.29 27.76
N PHE A 207 6.80 -0.20 28.47
CA PHE A 207 7.97 -0.12 29.34
C PHE A 207 7.54 -0.26 30.80
N THR A 208 8.13 -1.22 31.48
CA THR A 208 7.96 -1.44 32.92
C THR A 208 9.32 -1.46 33.59
N CYS A 209 9.34 -1.32 34.91
CA CYS A 209 10.48 -1.72 35.72
C CYS A 209 10.06 -2.80 36.71
N SER A 210 10.96 -3.73 37.00
CA SER A 210 10.80 -4.72 38.06
C SER A 210 11.94 -4.66 39.05
N THR A 211 11.68 -5.18 40.25
CA THR A 211 12.72 -5.39 41.24
C THR A 211 12.53 -6.73 41.94
N GLN A 212 13.64 -7.45 42.07
CA GLN A 212 13.71 -8.67 42.85
C GLN A 212 14.53 -8.38 44.12
N HIS A 213 13.86 -8.42 45.27
CA HIS A 213 14.49 -8.25 46.58
C HIS A 213 14.96 -9.61 47.13
N THR A 214 15.93 -9.60 48.05
CA THR A 214 16.53 -10.82 48.65
C THR A 214 15.51 -11.66 49.42
N VAL A 215 14.46 -11.01 49.94
CA VAL A 215 13.28 -11.62 50.54
C VAL A 215 12.05 -10.96 49.97
N GLY A 216 11.01 -11.73 49.66
CA GLY A 216 9.76 -11.23 49.11
C GLY A 216 9.53 -11.57 47.64
N ALA A 217 8.34 -11.24 47.16
CA ALA A 217 7.97 -11.40 45.76
C ALA A 217 8.58 -10.31 44.88
N GLU A 218 8.69 -10.59 43.59
CA GLU A 218 9.04 -9.59 42.59
C GLU A 218 7.96 -8.51 42.52
N LEU A 219 8.38 -7.25 42.47
CA LEU A 219 7.49 -6.11 42.21
C LEU A 219 7.68 -5.68 40.75
N VAL A 220 6.57 -5.33 40.10
CA VAL A 220 6.55 -4.79 38.73
C VAL A 220 5.71 -3.52 38.73
N SER A 221 6.22 -2.47 38.09
CA SER A 221 5.52 -1.18 37.97
C SER A 221 4.34 -1.26 37.01
N ALA A 222 3.46 -0.26 37.05
CA ALA A 222 2.52 -0.03 35.96
C ALA A 222 3.28 0.22 34.63
N PRO A 223 2.72 -0.23 33.48
CA PRO A 223 3.33 -0.02 32.18
C PRO A 223 3.22 1.43 31.73
N VAL A 224 4.22 1.87 30.96
CA VAL A 224 4.27 3.16 30.30
C VAL A 224 4.38 2.93 28.79
N THR A 225 3.45 3.50 28.04
CA THR A 225 3.46 3.54 26.56
C THR A 225 3.76 4.95 26.09
N LEU A 226 4.58 5.09 25.06
CA LEU A 226 5.00 6.38 24.53
C LEU A 226 4.79 6.44 23.02
N THR A 227 4.44 7.63 22.53
CA THR A 227 4.34 7.86 21.08
C THR A 227 5.74 7.87 20.48
N ILE A 228 5.95 7.03 19.47
CA ILE A 228 7.21 6.99 18.72
C ILE A 228 7.10 7.95 17.55
N THR A 229 7.93 9.00 17.54
CA THR A 229 7.97 10.00 16.47
C THR A 229 9.15 9.78 15.54
N TYR A 230 8.92 10.06 14.26
CA TYR A 230 9.94 9.95 13.23
C TYR A 230 9.60 10.81 12.02
N THR A 231 10.64 11.36 11.41
CA THR A 231 10.53 12.18 10.20
C THR A 231 10.10 11.32 9.01
N THR A 232 9.50 11.97 8.01
CA THR A 232 9.16 11.30 6.75
C THR A 232 10.43 10.88 6.02
N GLU A 233 10.48 9.65 5.52
CA GLU A 233 11.56 9.13 4.66
C GLU A 233 11.06 8.77 3.27
N ASN A 234 9.75 8.49 3.13
CA ASN A 234 9.13 8.05 1.90
C ASN A 234 7.90 8.90 1.60
N ILE A 235 7.79 9.32 0.34
CA ILE A 235 6.63 10.05 -0.18
C ILE A 235 6.07 9.31 -1.39
N GLY A 236 4.75 9.34 -1.55
CA GLY A 236 4.03 8.69 -2.63
C GLY A 236 2.92 9.58 -3.17
N LEU A 237 2.77 9.62 -4.50
CA LEU A 237 1.68 10.32 -5.16
C LEU A 237 0.67 9.30 -5.71
N GLN A 238 -0.55 9.36 -5.18
CA GLN A 238 -1.68 8.57 -5.65
C GLN A 238 -2.57 9.42 -6.55
N VAL A 239 -3.08 8.82 -7.62
CA VAL A 239 -4.00 9.47 -8.56
C VAL A 239 -5.34 8.76 -8.44
N ILE A 240 -6.36 9.51 -8.01
CA ILE A 240 -7.73 9.02 -7.79
C ILE A 240 -8.61 9.64 -8.88
N ALA A 241 -9.01 8.82 -9.85
CA ALA A 241 -9.79 9.22 -11.02
C ALA A 241 -10.65 8.06 -11.54
N GLN A 242 -11.59 8.37 -12.44
CA GLN A 242 -12.27 7.36 -13.25
C GLN A 242 -11.30 6.76 -14.29
N ASP A 243 -11.45 5.47 -14.60
CA ASP A 243 -10.63 4.76 -15.59
C ASP A 243 -11.54 4.21 -16.71
N PRO A 244 -11.35 4.59 -17.99
CA PRO A 244 -10.37 5.55 -18.48
C PRO A 244 -10.75 7.01 -18.18
N LEU A 245 -9.77 7.83 -17.79
CA LEU A 245 -9.94 9.28 -17.57
C LEU A 245 -10.20 9.99 -18.89
N LYS A 246 -11.26 10.81 -18.99
CA LYS A 246 -11.68 11.52 -20.22
C LYS A 246 -11.80 13.03 -20.01
N GLU A 247 -11.88 13.79 -21.12
CA GLU A 247 -12.11 15.23 -21.05
C GLU A 247 -13.43 15.55 -20.32
N GLY A 248 -13.41 16.51 -19.40
CA GLY A 248 -14.52 16.88 -18.54
C GLY A 248 -14.56 16.19 -17.17
N ASP A 249 -13.80 15.11 -16.97
CA ASP A 249 -13.71 14.42 -15.68
C ASP A 249 -12.93 15.25 -14.63
N ASN A 250 -12.98 14.80 -13.38
CA ASN A 250 -12.16 15.33 -12.29
C ASN A 250 -11.13 14.28 -11.85
N VAL A 251 -9.94 14.75 -11.47
CA VAL A 251 -8.88 13.90 -10.91
C VAL A 251 -8.37 14.48 -9.59
N THR A 252 -8.25 13.63 -8.58
CA THR A 252 -7.71 14.00 -7.27
C THR A 252 -6.32 13.39 -7.10
N LEU A 253 -5.34 14.25 -6.90
CA LEU A 253 -3.98 13.91 -6.49
C LEU A 253 -3.97 13.78 -4.97
N LYS A 254 -3.47 12.66 -4.44
CA LYS A 254 -3.28 12.45 -3.00
C LYS A 254 -1.81 12.18 -2.71
N CYS A 255 -1.17 13.07 -1.95
CA CYS A 255 0.18 12.87 -1.49
C CYS A 255 0.16 12.09 -0.17
N VAL A 256 1.01 11.08 -0.04
CA VAL A 256 1.11 10.24 1.15
C VAL A 256 2.55 10.23 1.62
N ALA A 257 2.76 10.46 2.90
CA ALA A 257 4.07 10.45 3.54
C ALA A 257 4.04 9.49 4.74
N ASP A 258 5.18 8.87 5.03
CA ASP A 258 5.28 7.83 6.05
C ASP A 258 5.67 8.32 7.46
N GLY A 259 5.93 9.62 7.65
CA GLY A 259 6.33 10.17 8.96
C GLY A 259 5.25 10.06 10.05
N ASN A 260 5.68 10.10 11.31
CA ASN A 260 4.79 10.15 12.47
C ASN A 260 5.16 11.33 13.41
N PRO A 261 4.27 12.32 13.57
CA PRO A 261 2.96 12.45 12.92
C PRO A 261 3.10 12.70 11.41
N ALA A 262 2.06 12.31 10.66
CA ALA A 262 2.03 12.52 9.22
C ALA A 262 2.08 14.04 8.89
N PRO A 263 2.82 14.46 7.86
CA PRO A 263 2.84 15.85 7.40
C PRO A 263 1.44 16.34 7.04
N THR A 264 1.13 17.59 7.41
CA THR A 264 -0.18 18.21 7.17
C THR A 264 -0.18 19.19 6.00
N ALA A 265 0.96 19.36 5.31
CA ALA A 265 1.09 20.27 4.18
C ALA A 265 2.04 19.70 3.13
N PHE A 266 1.69 19.90 1.86
CA PHE A 266 2.43 19.40 0.71
C PHE A 266 2.50 20.44 -0.41
N ASN A 267 3.54 20.36 -1.22
CA ASN A 267 3.62 21.08 -2.49
C ASN A 267 3.16 20.15 -3.61
N PHE A 268 2.15 20.55 -4.38
CA PHE A 268 1.73 19.87 -5.61
C PHE A 268 2.33 20.61 -6.81
N HIS A 269 3.06 19.87 -7.65
CA HIS A 269 3.65 20.37 -8.89
C HIS A 269 2.70 19.98 -10.02
N LEU A 270 1.84 20.93 -10.39
CA LEU A 270 0.86 20.83 -11.46
C LEU A 270 1.53 21.27 -12.77
N LYS A 271 2.42 20.41 -13.28
CA LYS A 271 3.32 20.71 -14.40
C LYS A 271 4.31 21.83 -14.06
N GLU A 272 4.12 23.05 -14.59
CA GLU A 272 4.98 24.21 -14.35
C GLU A 272 4.51 25.05 -13.15
N GLU A 273 3.32 24.78 -12.62
CA GLU A 273 2.77 25.51 -11.48
C GLU A 273 3.00 24.73 -10.18
N LEU A 274 3.49 25.41 -9.14
CA LEU A 274 3.63 24.87 -7.80
C LEU A 274 2.52 25.42 -6.92
N VAL A 275 1.73 24.53 -6.33
CA VAL A 275 0.64 24.88 -5.41
C VAL A 275 0.94 24.29 -4.05
N LYS A 276 1.11 25.15 -3.04
CA LYS A 276 1.20 24.75 -1.65
C LYS A 276 -0.21 24.49 -1.10
N VAL A 277 -0.44 23.29 -0.58
CA VAL A 277 -1.68 22.90 0.08
C VAL A 277 -1.40 22.73 1.57
N GLU A 278 -2.12 23.48 2.41
CA GLU A 278 -2.00 23.43 3.87
C GLU A 278 -3.23 22.73 4.48
N ASN A 279 -3.01 21.98 5.56
CA ASN A 279 -4.03 21.21 6.29
C ASN A 279 -4.78 20.18 5.43
N ALA A 280 -4.19 19.74 4.32
CA ALA A 280 -4.74 18.71 3.46
C ALA A 280 -3.63 17.99 2.70
N ASP A 281 -3.88 16.72 2.37
CA ASP A 281 -2.99 15.82 1.63
C ASP A 281 -3.47 15.59 0.18
N THR A 282 -4.49 16.34 -0.26
CA THR A 282 -5.11 16.18 -1.59
C THR A 282 -5.24 17.48 -2.37
N TYR A 283 -5.12 17.39 -3.69
CA TYR A 283 -5.43 18.46 -4.63
C TYR A 283 -6.32 17.92 -5.77
N THR A 284 -7.44 18.59 -6.07
CA THR A 284 -8.37 18.14 -7.12
C THR A 284 -8.32 19.06 -8.33
N ILE A 285 -7.99 18.49 -9.50
CA ILE A 285 -8.08 19.14 -10.80
C ILE A 285 -9.47 18.83 -11.36
N THR A 286 -10.25 19.87 -11.66
CA THR A 286 -11.60 19.72 -12.21
C THR A 286 -11.64 19.98 -13.70
N ASN A 287 -12.61 19.40 -14.39
CA ASN A 287 -12.85 19.62 -15.83
C ASN A 287 -11.56 19.42 -16.66
N VAL A 288 -10.96 18.24 -16.55
CA VAL A 288 -9.67 17.93 -17.20
C VAL A 288 -9.80 18.03 -18.72
N SER A 289 -8.72 18.44 -19.38
CA SER A 289 -8.63 18.50 -20.85
C SER A 289 -7.50 17.62 -21.35
N ARG A 290 -7.37 17.40 -22.66
CA ARG A 290 -6.20 16.70 -23.23
C ARG A 290 -4.86 17.31 -22.81
N ASN A 291 -4.86 18.63 -22.58
CA ASN A 291 -3.69 19.32 -22.09
C ASN A 291 -3.34 18.90 -20.67
N THR A 292 -4.26 18.39 -19.84
CA THR A 292 -3.95 17.89 -18.49
C THR A 292 -3.04 16.65 -18.50
N THR A 293 -2.84 15.99 -19.65
CA THR A 293 -1.86 14.90 -19.76
C THR A 293 -0.45 15.37 -19.41
N GLY A 294 0.26 14.61 -18.57
CA GLY A 294 1.64 14.92 -18.17
C GLY A 294 2.04 14.32 -16.83
N VAL A 295 3.26 14.67 -16.40
CA VAL A 295 3.82 14.26 -15.11
C VAL A 295 3.37 15.24 -14.03
N TYR A 296 2.81 14.70 -12.96
CA TYR A 296 2.46 15.45 -11.75
C TYR A 296 3.35 14.99 -10.61
N LYS A 297 3.69 15.91 -9.71
CA LYS A 297 4.50 15.58 -8.54
C LYS A 297 3.88 16.10 -7.25
N CYS A 298 4.25 15.49 -6.14
CA CYS A 298 4.09 16.10 -4.84
C CYS A 298 5.39 16.01 -4.04
N SER A 299 5.67 17.03 -3.22
CA SER A 299 6.83 17.08 -2.33
C SER A 299 6.45 17.63 -0.96
N LEU A 300 7.32 17.44 0.04
CA LEU A 300 7.14 18.09 1.34
C LEU A 300 7.36 19.61 1.22
N VAL A 301 6.80 20.34 2.19
CA VAL A 301 6.94 21.80 2.28
C VAL A 301 8.30 22.19 2.85
N ASP A 302 8.75 21.47 3.87
CA ASP A 302 10.01 21.66 4.60
C ASP A 302 11.21 21.01 3.89
N ASP A 303 10.98 19.94 3.13
CA ASP A 303 11.99 19.33 2.25
C ASP A 303 11.48 19.13 0.82
N PRO A 304 11.63 20.13 -0.06
CA PRO A 304 11.19 20.04 -1.45
C PRO A 304 11.95 19.01 -2.29
N THR A 305 13.08 18.47 -1.80
CA THR A 305 13.87 17.46 -2.53
C THR A 305 13.26 16.07 -2.43
N MET A 306 12.45 15.82 -1.39
CA MET A 306 11.69 14.60 -1.19
C MET A 306 10.37 14.69 -1.97
N GLU A 307 10.37 14.15 -3.19
CA GLU A 307 9.24 14.19 -4.12
C GLU A 307 8.83 12.82 -4.66
N ALA A 308 7.55 12.68 -5.01
CA ALA A 308 6.99 11.56 -5.75
C ALA A 308 6.35 12.06 -7.04
N SER A 309 6.42 11.25 -8.09
CA SER A 309 5.86 11.60 -9.41
C SER A 309 4.89 10.54 -9.93
N LYS A 310 3.90 10.98 -10.71
CA LYS A 310 2.94 10.11 -11.39
C LYS A 310 2.49 10.71 -12.71
N ASP A 311 2.42 9.87 -13.73
CA ASP A 311 1.88 10.24 -15.04
C ASP A 311 0.34 10.19 -15.04
N ILE A 312 -0.27 11.23 -15.59
CA ILE A 312 -1.70 11.29 -15.88
C ILE A 312 -1.87 11.31 -17.40
N THR A 313 -2.74 10.43 -17.92
CA THR A 313 -3.12 10.39 -19.34
C THR A 313 -4.62 10.62 -19.47
N VAL A 314 -5.02 11.70 -20.15
CA VAL A 314 -6.42 11.98 -20.48
C VAL A 314 -6.72 11.37 -21.85
N ASN A 315 -7.78 10.57 -21.92
CA ASN A 315 -8.21 9.88 -23.12
C ASN A 315 -9.17 10.73 -23.93
N TYR A 316 -8.87 10.91 -25.22
CA TYR A 316 -9.66 11.70 -26.16
C TYR A 316 -9.55 11.15 -27.58
N LEU A 317 -10.56 11.44 -28.41
CA LEU A 317 -10.61 11.05 -29.83
C LEU A 317 -11.44 12.06 -30.64
N ASP A 318 -10.76 12.81 -31.50
CA ASP A 318 -11.34 13.73 -32.46
C ASP A 318 -11.09 13.22 -33.88
N ILE A 319 -12.15 13.17 -34.68
CA ILE A 319 -12.09 12.70 -36.05
C ILE A 319 -12.69 13.76 -36.95
N ASN A 320 -11.93 14.17 -37.96
CA ASN A 320 -12.40 15.08 -39.00
C ASN A 320 -12.14 14.47 -40.38
N LEU A 321 -13.20 14.29 -41.16
CA LEU A 321 -13.15 13.73 -42.50
C LEU A 321 -13.66 14.79 -43.49
N SER A 322 -12.83 15.13 -44.47
CA SER A 322 -13.13 16.13 -45.48
C SER A 322 -12.88 15.56 -46.88
N PRO A 323 -13.85 15.66 -47.81
CA PRO A 323 -15.24 16.09 -47.62
C PRO A 323 -16.11 15.07 -46.86
N SER A 324 -17.20 15.53 -46.21
CA SER A 324 -18.19 14.70 -45.48
C SER A 324 -19.62 14.91 -45.99
N GLY A 325 -20.52 13.99 -45.64
CA GLY A 325 -21.91 13.96 -46.12
C GLY A 325 -22.09 13.44 -47.56
N ASN A 326 -23.20 13.84 -48.19
CA ASN A 326 -23.52 13.49 -49.57
C ASN A 326 -22.67 14.34 -50.53
N ILE A 327 -21.94 13.69 -51.43
CA ILE A 327 -21.06 14.36 -52.39
C ILE A 327 -21.60 14.15 -53.80
N VAL A 328 -21.53 15.17 -54.65
CA VAL A 328 -21.86 15.07 -56.07
C VAL A 328 -20.71 15.66 -56.87
N LYS A 329 -20.14 14.85 -57.76
CA LYS A 329 -18.97 15.19 -58.59
C LYS A 329 -19.15 14.62 -59.99
N SER A 330 -18.55 15.26 -60.99
CA SER A 330 -18.64 14.82 -62.37
C SER A 330 -17.67 13.68 -62.67
N ALA A 331 -18.03 12.79 -63.60
CA ALA A 331 -17.12 11.75 -64.08
C ALA A 331 -15.88 12.40 -64.72
N GLY A 332 -14.70 11.93 -64.33
CA GLY A 332 -13.41 12.46 -64.78
C GLY A 332 -12.74 13.46 -63.83
N GLU A 333 -13.46 14.02 -62.84
CA GLU A 333 -12.86 14.90 -61.83
C GLU A 333 -12.01 14.11 -60.82
N ALA A 334 -11.02 14.77 -60.23
CA ALA A 334 -10.31 14.23 -59.07
C ALA A 334 -11.05 14.60 -57.78
N MET A 335 -11.01 13.72 -56.78
CA MET A 335 -11.50 13.99 -55.44
C MET A 335 -10.48 13.51 -54.43
N ASP A 336 -10.01 14.44 -53.59
CA ASP A 336 -9.15 14.11 -52.48
C ASP A 336 -9.99 13.88 -51.22
N LEU A 337 -9.63 12.83 -50.48
CA LEU A 337 -10.30 12.43 -49.25
C LEU A 337 -9.30 12.54 -48.12
N THR A 338 -9.49 13.47 -47.20
CA THR A 338 -8.60 13.72 -46.07
C THR A 338 -9.24 13.25 -44.77
N LEU A 339 -8.58 12.31 -44.08
CA LEU A 339 -8.97 11.85 -42.75
C LEU A 339 -7.93 12.36 -41.76
N GLN A 340 -8.35 13.23 -40.85
CA GLN A 340 -7.56 13.73 -39.74
C GLN A 340 -8.09 13.07 -38.45
N ILE A 341 -7.19 12.48 -37.68
CA ILE A 341 -7.49 11.86 -36.40
C ILE A 341 -6.53 12.48 -35.38
N ASP A 342 -7.07 13.04 -34.32
CA ASP A 342 -6.32 13.49 -33.15
C ASP A 342 -6.83 12.71 -31.94
N SER A 343 -5.94 12.06 -31.20
CA SER A 343 -6.33 11.15 -30.12
C SER A 343 -5.19 10.86 -29.17
N SER A 344 -5.51 10.44 -27.95
CA SER A 344 -4.51 10.04 -26.94
C SER A 344 -3.79 8.73 -27.24
N GLY A 345 -4.30 7.88 -28.14
CA GLY A 345 -3.81 6.51 -28.35
C GLY A 345 -3.68 6.09 -29.81
N ASN A 346 -3.22 4.86 -30.02
CA ASN A 346 -3.13 4.28 -31.35
C ASN A 346 -4.51 3.89 -31.88
N ASN A 347 -4.88 4.41 -33.05
CA ASN A 347 -6.14 4.04 -33.71
C ASN A 347 -5.89 3.14 -34.90
N LYS A 348 -6.89 2.31 -35.22
CA LYS A 348 -6.94 1.55 -36.47
C LYS A 348 -8.10 2.07 -37.31
N VAL A 349 -7.86 2.24 -38.59
CA VAL A 349 -8.85 2.75 -39.54
C VAL A 349 -9.26 1.64 -40.48
N SER A 350 -10.56 1.42 -40.62
CA SER A 350 -11.16 0.44 -41.51
C SER A 350 -12.13 1.17 -42.46
N TRP A 351 -12.14 0.79 -43.74
CA TRP A 351 -12.99 1.40 -44.75
C TRP A 351 -13.92 0.35 -45.34
N THR A 352 -15.16 0.74 -45.64
CA THR A 352 -16.10 -0.09 -46.38
C THR A 352 -16.72 0.71 -47.52
N LYS A 353 -17.13 0.02 -48.59
CA LYS A 353 -17.94 0.56 -49.68
C LYS A 353 -19.15 -0.36 -49.87
N ASP A 354 -20.35 0.19 -49.77
CA ASP A 354 -21.61 -0.57 -49.87
C ASP A 354 -21.62 -1.81 -48.96
N ASN A 355 -21.12 -1.65 -47.72
CA ASN A 355 -20.91 -2.69 -46.70
C ASN A 355 -19.81 -3.73 -47.02
N VAL A 356 -19.03 -3.54 -48.08
CA VAL A 356 -17.90 -4.39 -48.44
C VAL A 356 -16.60 -3.76 -47.96
N LYS A 357 -15.81 -4.48 -47.16
CA LYS A 357 -14.53 -4.00 -46.64
C LYS A 357 -13.53 -3.72 -47.76
N LEU A 358 -12.87 -2.57 -47.67
CA LEU A 358 -11.78 -2.17 -48.55
C LEU A 358 -10.43 -2.49 -47.90
N ASP A 359 -9.47 -2.95 -48.69
CA ASP A 359 -8.11 -3.24 -48.21
C ASP A 359 -7.32 -1.97 -47.88
N LYS A 360 -7.66 -0.84 -48.52
CA LYS A 360 -6.94 0.43 -48.42
C LYS A 360 -7.92 1.59 -48.46
N LYS A 361 -7.47 2.75 -47.95
CA LYS A 361 -8.17 4.03 -48.10
C LYS A 361 -8.51 4.30 -49.57
N PRO A 362 -9.76 4.65 -49.91
CA PRO A 362 -10.15 4.95 -51.28
C PRO A 362 -9.41 6.19 -51.81
N LYS A 363 -9.00 6.14 -53.07
CA LYS A 363 -8.28 7.22 -53.76
C LYS A 363 -8.95 7.50 -55.10
N PHE A 364 -9.33 8.75 -55.34
CA PHE A 364 -10.08 9.14 -56.53
C PHE A 364 -9.28 10.14 -57.38
N THR A 365 -8.28 9.66 -58.12
CA THR A 365 -7.50 10.50 -59.05
C THR A 365 -8.31 10.90 -60.28
N LYS A 366 -9.21 10.02 -60.73
CA LYS A 366 -10.16 10.26 -61.81
C LYS A 366 -11.45 9.47 -61.55
N LEU A 367 -12.51 10.18 -61.24
CA LEU A 367 -13.81 9.61 -60.87
C LEU A 367 -14.50 8.90 -62.03
N THR A 368 -15.07 7.73 -61.75
CA THR A 368 -15.85 6.90 -62.68
C THR A 368 -17.22 6.58 -62.09
N TYR A 369 -18.18 6.17 -62.92
CA TYR A 369 -19.50 5.75 -62.43
C TYR A 369 -19.44 4.50 -61.53
N ALA A 370 -18.38 3.71 -61.63
CA ALA A 370 -18.13 2.56 -60.75
C ALA A 370 -17.66 2.98 -59.35
N ASP A 371 -17.12 4.19 -59.20
CA ASP A 371 -16.75 4.72 -57.88
C ASP A 371 -17.97 5.06 -57.06
N SER A 372 -19.17 5.11 -57.68
CA SER A 372 -20.46 5.29 -57.02
C SER A 372 -20.72 4.22 -55.94
N GLY A 373 -21.37 4.57 -54.82
CA GLY A 373 -21.55 3.73 -53.63
C GLY A 373 -21.32 4.44 -52.29
N VAL A 374 -21.81 3.86 -51.19
CA VAL A 374 -21.73 4.39 -49.82
C VAL A 374 -20.41 4.01 -49.17
N TYR A 375 -19.54 4.98 -48.85
CA TYR A 375 -18.27 4.72 -48.16
C TYR A 375 -18.32 5.07 -46.69
N GLU A 376 -18.12 4.08 -45.81
CA GLU A 376 -18.02 4.25 -44.36
C GLU A 376 -16.58 4.05 -43.88
N CYS A 377 -16.18 4.78 -42.84
CA CYS A 377 -14.86 4.72 -42.23
C CYS A 377 -15.02 4.47 -40.73
N GLU A 378 -14.64 3.29 -40.27
CA GLU A 378 -14.66 2.94 -38.86
C GLU A 378 -13.26 3.17 -38.25
N VAL A 379 -13.22 3.84 -37.11
CA VAL A 379 -11.98 4.08 -36.36
C VAL A 379 -12.08 3.32 -35.05
N THR A 380 -11.23 2.31 -34.84
CA THR A 380 -11.24 1.53 -33.61
C THR A 380 -10.88 2.44 -32.43
N ASN A 381 -11.82 2.58 -31.48
CA ASN A 381 -11.98 3.61 -30.42
C ASN A 381 -13.14 4.62 -30.65
N GLY A 382 -13.95 4.46 -31.71
CA GLY A 382 -15.19 5.19 -31.98
C GLY A 382 -16.05 4.49 -33.05
N ALA A 383 -17.27 4.99 -33.32
CA ALA A 383 -18.25 4.31 -34.19
C ALA A 383 -18.93 5.23 -35.21
N LEU A 384 -18.18 6.17 -35.80
CA LEU A 384 -18.76 7.10 -36.78
C LEU A 384 -18.85 6.47 -38.17
N SER A 385 -20.03 6.50 -38.79
CA SER A 385 -20.25 6.06 -40.18
C SER A 385 -20.49 7.27 -41.09
N LEU A 386 -19.61 7.48 -42.08
CA LEU A 386 -19.83 8.46 -43.15
C LEU A 386 -20.60 7.80 -44.31
N LYS A 387 -21.50 8.53 -44.99
CA LYS A 387 -22.11 8.05 -46.23
C LYS A 387 -21.73 8.95 -47.38
N LEU A 388 -20.67 8.60 -48.10
CA LEU A 388 -20.36 9.24 -49.37
C LEU A 388 -21.32 8.73 -50.44
N ARG A 389 -21.97 9.61 -51.19
CA ARG A 389 -22.54 9.26 -52.50
C ARG A 389 -21.55 9.73 -53.59
N PRO A 390 -21.26 8.96 -54.64
CA PRO A 390 -20.25 9.34 -55.64
C PRO A 390 -20.78 9.37 -57.07
N VAL A 391 -20.15 10.25 -57.86
CA VAL A 391 -20.18 10.39 -59.33
C VAL A 391 -21.55 10.27 -59.97
N ALA A 392 -22.27 11.38 -60.00
CA ALA A 392 -23.46 11.54 -60.81
C ALA A 392 -23.10 12.39 -62.04
N GLY A 393 -23.61 12.00 -63.21
CA GLY A 393 -23.23 12.66 -64.45
C GLY A 393 -23.99 12.12 -65.64
N ALA A 394 -23.97 12.87 -66.73
CA ALA A 394 -24.65 12.51 -67.97
C ALA A 394 -24.18 11.13 -68.47
N PRO A 395 -25.10 10.26 -68.91
CA PRO A 395 -24.73 8.94 -69.40
C PRO A 395 -23.89 9.07 -70.66
N VAL A 396 -22.99 8.12 -70.86
CA VAL A 396 -22.12 8.06 -72.03
C VAL A 396 -22.23 6.67 -72.65
N ILE A 397 -22.46 6.63 -73.96
CA ILE A 397 -22.43 5.39 -74.73
C ILE A 397 -20.95 5.06 -74.98
N ARG A 398 -20.44 4.02 -74.32
CA ARG A 398 -19.05 3.58 -74.50
C ARG A 398 -18.86 2.86 -75.82
N GLN A 399 -19.79 1.96 -76.13
CA GLN A 399 -19.72 1.14 -77.32
C GLN A 399 -21.12 0.91 -77.89
N LEU A 400 -21.23 1.04 -79.21
CA LEU A 400 -22.40 0.62 -79.97
C LEU A 400 -21.93 -0.42 -80.97
N SER A 401 -22.37 -1.67 -80.80
CA SER A 401 -21.87 -2.81 -81.57
C SER A 401 -23.00 -3.56 -82.26
N LYS A 402 -22.64 -4.26 -83.34
CA LYS A 402 -23.54 -5.12 -84.11
C LYS A 402 -22.95 -6.52 -84.20
N LEU A 403 -23.72 -7.51 -83.80
CA LEU A 403 -23.39 -8.93 -83.92
C LEU A 403 -24.37 -9.61 -84.88
N ARG A 404 -23.94 -10.74 -85.42
CA ARG A 404 -24.80 -11.63 -86.20
C ARG A 404 -25.32 -12.71 -85.26
N SER A 405 -26.63 -12.95 -85.31
CA SER A 405 -27.26 -14.07 -84.60
C SER A 405 -26.72 -15.41 -85.10
N GLU A 406 -26.72 -16.43 -84.24
CA GLU A 406 -26.23 -17.79 -84.53
C GLU A 406 -26.94 -18.42 -85.74
N ASP A 407 -28.23 -18.12 -85.92
CA ASP A 407 -29.03 -18.54 -87.09
C ASP A 407 -28.70 -17.79 -88.39
N GLY A 408 -27.85 -16.76 -88.30
CA GLY A 408 -27.41 -15.92 -89.41
C GLY A 408 -28.48 -15.02 -90.03
N LYS A 409 -29.73 -15.07 -89.55
CA LYS A 409 -30.91 -14.36 -90.08
C LYS A 409 -31.16 -13.02 -89.39
N HIS A 410 -30.81 -12.91 -88.12
CA HIS A 410 -31.03 -11.71 -87.31
C HIS A 410 -29.75 -10.91 -87.05
N LYS A 411 -29.90 -9.61 -86.78
CA LYS A 411 -28.83 -8.73 -86.30
C LYS A 411 -29.10 -8.36 -84.85
N VAL A 412 -28.11 -8.51 -83.99
CA VAL A 412 -28.18 -8.13 -82.58
C VAL A 412 -27.38 -6.85 -82.39
N LEU A 413 -28.06 -5.78 -81.99
CA LEU A 413 -27.42 -4.50 -81.67
C LEU A 413 -27.25 -4.40 -80.16
N ILE A 414 -26.08 -3.97 -79.71
CA ILE A 414 -25.75 -3.87 -78.29
C ILE A 414 -25.25 -2.45 -78.02
N CYS A 415 -25.92 -1.76 -77.11
CA CYS A 415 -25.55 -0.43 -76.61
C CYS A 415 -24.99 -0.59 -75.20
N ASP A 416 -23.68 -0.40 -75.06
CA ASP A 416 -22.96 -0.42 -73.78
C ASP A 416 -22.89 1.01 -73.24
N VAL A 417 -23.57 1.23 -72.12
CA VAL A 417 -23.79 2.55 -71.54
C VAL A 417 -23.18 2.60 -70.15
N GLU A 418 -22.52 3.72 -69.83
CA GLU A 418 -22.11 4.04 -68.47
C GLU A 418 -22.80 5.33 -68.01
N GLY A 419 -23.34 5.35 -66.80
CA GLY A 419 -24.01 6.52 -66.23
C GLY A 419 -24.52 6.26 -64.83
N SER A 420 -24.65 7.32 -64.02
CA SER A 420 -25.29 7.27 -62.71
C SER A 420 -26.05 8.58 -62.48
N PRO A 421 -27.34 8.54 -62.08
CA PRO A 421 -28.18 7.37 -61.85
C PRO A 421 -28.44 6.54 -63.12
N LYS A 422 -29.07 5.36 -62.96
CA LYS A 422 -29.38 4.43 -64.05
C LYS A 422 -30.01 5.18 -65.22
N PRO A 423 -29.36 5.23 -66.39
CA PRO A 423 -29.89 5.96 -67.53
C PRO A 423 -31.05 5.21 -68.19
N ALA A 424 -32.03 5.96 -68.68
CA ALA A 424 -33.04 5.45 -69.59
C ALA A 424 -32.40 5.21 -70.96
N VAL A 425 -32.58 4.02 -71.52
CA VAL A 425 -32.05 3.64 -72.83
C VAL A 425 -33.21 3.48 -73.81
N SER A 426 -33.10 4.10 -74.98
CA SER A 426 -34.12 4.01 -76.04
C SER A 426 -33.46 3.85 -77.41
N TRP A 427 -34.20 3.25 -78.35
CA TRP A 427 -33.74 3.00 -79.71
C TRP A 427 -34.64 3.73 -80.71
N SER A 428 -34.08 4.18 -81.83
CA SER A 428 -34.84 4.85 -82.89
C SER A 428 -35.77 3.92 -83.68
N ILE A 429 -35.72 2.61 -83.42
CA ILE A 429 -36.56 1.59 -84.03
C ILE A 429 -37.01 0.57 -82.98
N ASN A 430 -38.13 -0.08 -83.22
CA ASN A 430 -38.61 -1.18 -82.39
C ASN A 430 -37.92 -2.49 -82.80
N GLY A 431 -37.30 -3.17 -81.84
CA GLY A 431 -36.74 -4.51 -82.01
C GLY A 431 -37.79 -5.61 -81.93
N THR A 432 -37.42 -6.80 -82.39
CA THR A 432 -38.23 -8.04 -82.25
C THR A 432 -38.03 -8.74 -80.90
N SER A 433 -36.90 -8.47 -80.25
CA SER A 433 -36.57 -8.91 -78.89
C SER A 433 -35.73 -7.83 -78.22
N LEU A 434 -35.96 -7.64 -76.92
CA LEU A 434 -35.33 -6.64 -76.07
C LEU A 434 -34.76 -7.34 -74.84
N ASP A 435 -33.47 -7.16 -74.60
CA ASP A 435 -32.73 -7.74 -73.47
C ASP A 435 -31.90 -6.65 -72.80
N GLU A 436 -32.07 -6.48 -71.49
CA GLU A 436 -31.36 -5.49 -70.67
C GLU A 436 -30.55 -6.21 -69.59
N SER A 437 -29.26 -5.92 -69.50
CA SER A 437 -28.44 -6.42 -68.41
C SER A 437 -28.80 -5.72 -67.09
N PRO A 438 -28.60 -6.35 -65.92
CA PRO A 438 -28.69 -5.65 -64.65
C PRO A 438 -27.77 -4.42 -64.64
N PHE A 439 -28.24 -3.32 -64.04
CA PHE A 439 -27.45 -2.10 -63.86
C PHE A 439 -26.47 -2.30 -62.70
N LEU A 440 -25.19 -2.49 -63.02
CA LEU A 440 -24.15 -2.82 -62.05
C LEU A 440 -22.95 -1.89 -62.24
N ASN A 441 -22.46 -1.30 -61.13
CA ASN A 441 -21.30 -0.40 -61.12
C ASN A 441 -21.39 0.73 -62.16
N GLY A 442 -22.59 1.29 -62.33
CA GLY A 442 -22.84 2.36 -63.30
C GLY A 442 -22.87 1.91 -64.77
N LYS A 443 -22.88 0.60 -65.05
CA LYS A 443 -22.89 0.04 -66.41
C LYS A 443 -24.19 -0.67 -66.71
N ILE A 444 -24.68 -0.51 -67.93
CA ILE A 444 -25.82 -1.25 -68.47
C ILE A 444 -25.59 -1.58 -69.94
N LYS A 445 -25.99 -2.78 -70.35
CA LYS A 445 -26.02 -3.21 -71.74
C LYS A 445 -27.45 -3.40 -72.15
N HIS A 446 -27.87 -2.68 -73.17
CA HIS A 446 -29.18 -2.83 -73.76
C HIS A 446 -29.06 -3.44 -75.14
N LYS A 447 -29.76 -4.55 -75.40
CA LYS A 447 -29.71 -5.28 -76.66
C LYS A 447 -31.05 -5.28 -77.35
N ILE A 448 -31.03 -5.10 -78.67
CA ILE A 448 -32.20 -5.29 -79.52
C ILE A 448 -31.88 -6.21 -80.69
N THR A 449 -32.83 -7.08 -81.04
CA THR A 449 -32.74 -7.94 -82.23
C THR A 449 -33.58 -7.37 -83.36
N VAL A 450 -32.97 -7.20 -84.53
CA VAL A 450 -33.62 -6.56 -85.69
C VAL A 450 -33.47 -7.40 -86.96
N VAL A 451 -34.53 -7.42 -87.76
CA VAL A 451 -34.57 -8.02 -89.10
C VAL A 451 -34.73 -6.90 -90.13
N PRO A 452 -33.64 -6.36 -90.67
CA PRO A 452 -33.71 -5.24 -91.61
C PRO A 452 -34.28 -5.69 -92.96
N SER A 453 -35.41 -5.12 -93.37
CA SER A 453 -35.97 -5.26 -94.73
C SER A 453 -35.24 -4.39 -95.76
N ALA A 454 -34.64 -3.28 -95.30
CA ALA A 454 -33.75 -2.39 -96.06
C ALA A 454 -32.52 -2.00 -95.23
N ASN A 455 -31.51 -1.41 -95.85
CA ASN A 455 -30.40 -0.81 -95.12
C ASN A 455 -30.93 0.37 -94.28
N LEU A 456 -30.67 0.36 -92.98
CA LEU A 456 -31.22 1.34 -92.04
C LEU A 456 -30.16 1.80 -91.03
N THR A 457 -30.27 3.05 -90.59
CA THR A 457 -29.42 3.62 -89.53
C THR A 457 -30.20 3.62 -88.22
N VAL A 458 -29.66 2.97 -87.20
CA VAL A 458 -30.27 2.85 -85.89
C VAL A 458 -29.56 3.75 -84.89
N SER A 459 -30.30 4.56 -84.13
CA SER A 459 -29.78 5.35 -83.01
C SER A 459 -30.07 4.67 -81.67
N CYS A 460 -29.07 4.59 -80.80
CA CYS A 460 -29.25 4.36 -79.36
C CYS A 460 -29.17 5.72 -78.66
N MET A 461 -30.20 6.09 -77.91
CA MET A 461 -30.29 7.34 -77.14
C MET A 461 -30.38 7.01 -75.66
N VAL A 462 -29.53 7.64 -74.86
CA VAL A 462 -29.44 7.41 -73.41
C VAL A 462 -29.60 8.72 -72.66
N SER A 463 -30.37 8.74 -71.57
CA SER A 463 -30.59 9.95 -70.77
C SER A 463 -30.74 9.67 -69.28
N ASN A 464 -30.33 10.63 -68.45
CA ASN A 464 -30.67 10.73 -67.03
C ASN A 464 -30.89 12.21 -66.66
N GLU A 465 -31.12 12.51 -65.38
CA GLU A 465 -31.33 13.89 -64.90
C GLU A 465 -30.14 14.84 -65.14
N PHE A 466 -28.96 14.31 -65.47
CA PHE A 466 -27.73 15.08 -65.69
C PHE A 466 -27.40 15.30 -67.17
N GLY A 467 -28.11 14.65 -68.09
CA GLY A 467 -27.93 14.87 -69.53
C GLY A 467 -28.26 13.64 -70.39
N SER A 468 -27.83 13.68 -71.66
CA SER A 468 -28.07 12.62 -72.63
C SER A 468 -26.92 12.44 -73.60
N ASP A 469 -26.75 11.23 -74.13
CA ASP A 469 -25.82 10.88 -75.22
C ASP A 469 -26.55 10.05 -76.28
N SER A 470 -26.08 10.07 -77.52
CA SER A 470 -26.67 9.33 -78.63
C SER A 470 -25.63 8.90 -79.65
N ARG A 471 -25.71 7.65 -80.10
CA ARG A 471 -24.83 7.09 -81.15
C ARG A 471 -25.63 6.30 -82.18
N THR A 472 -25.19 6.36 -83.43
CA THR A 472 -25.85 5.68 -84.56
C THR A 472 -25.01 4.53 -85.13
N ILE A 473 -25.68 3.51 -85.67
CA ILE A 473 -25.04 2.37 -86.33
C ILE A 473 -25.82 1.94 -87.58
N ASN A 474 -25.11 1.64 -88.66
CA ASN A 474 -25.71 1.20 -89.92
C ASN A 474 -25.91 -0.33 -89.93
N VAL A 475 -27.13 -0.75 -90.27
CA VAL A 475 -27.59 -2.14 -90.29
C VAL A 475 -28.08 -2.47 -91.70
N SER A 476 -27.44 -3.45 -92.37
CA SER A 476 -27.77 -3.80 -93.74
C SER A 476 -28.78 -4.94 -93.86
N SER A 477 -29.72 -4.82 -94.80
CA SER A 477 -30.61 -5.89 -95.22
C SER A 477 -29.87 -6.84 -96.16
N ARG A 478 -29.81 -8.15 -95.84
CA ARG A 478 -29.36 -9.13 -96.83
C ARG A 478 -30.52 -9.45 -97.77
N LYS A 479 -30.41 -9.06 -99.04
CA LYS A 479 -31.25 -9.62 -100.12
C LYS A 479 -30.76 -11.03 -100.43
N TYR A 480 -31.61 -12.03 -100.30
CA TYR A 480 -31.36 -13.35 -100.88
C TYR A 480 -31.47 -13.21 -102.42
N LYS A 481 -30.42 -13.58 -103.17
CA LYS A 481 -30.53 -13.73 -104.63
C LYS A 481 -31.36 -14.98 -104.90
N VAL A 482 -32.59 -14.80 -105.37
CA VAL A 482 -33.38 -15.87 -106.00
C VAL A 482 -32.91 -15.96 -107.46
N VAL A 483 -32.48 -17.14 -107.91
CA VAL A 483 -32.13 -17.41 -109.32
C VAL A 483 -33.32 -18.16 -109.90
N GLU A 484 -34.11 -17.52 -110.75
CA GLU A 484 -35.18 -18.17 -111.52
C GLU A 484 -34.60 -18.75 -112.81
N TYR A 485 -34.84 -20.05 -113.06
CA TYR A 485 -34.57 -20.71 -114.34
C TYR A 485 -35.80 -20.59 -115.25
N PHE A 486 -35.63 -19.99 -116.43
CA PHE A 486 -36.62 -20.03 -117.51
C PHE A 486 -36.55 -21.37 -118.25
N ILE A 487 -37.69 -22.08 -118.35
CA ILE A 487 -37.90 -23.15 -119.33
C ILE A 487 -38.87 -22.59 -120.37
N GLN A 488 -38.41 -22.54 -121.63
CA GLN A 488 -39.13 -22.00 -122.78
C GLN A 488 -39.95 -23.12 -123.46
N ASN A 489 -41.23 -22.85 -123.69
CA ASN A 489 -42.21 -23.75 -124.31
C ASN A 489 -41.86 -24.15 -125.75
N CYS A 490 -42.20 -25.40 -126.12
CA CYS A 490 -42.53 -25.79 -127.49
C CYS A 490 -43.74 -26.76 -127.46
N THR A 491 -44.89 -26.31 -127.97
CA THR A 491 -45.92 -27.16 -128.61
C THR A 491 -45.62 -27.22 -130.12
N PRO A 492 -45.81 -28.36 -130.81
CA PRO A 492 -47.04 -28.49 -131.62
C PRO A 492 -47.55 -29.94 -131.85
N TYR A 493 -48.85 -30.18 -131.68
CA TYR A 493 -49.86 -30.48 -132.73
C TYR A 493 -51.24 -30.65 -132.10
#